data_AF-A0AAU2SPK5-F1
#
_entry.id   AF-A0AAU2SPK5-F1
#
_cell.length_a   1.000
_cell.length_b   1.000
_cell.length_c   1.000
_cell.angle_alpha   90.00
_cell.angle_beta   90.00
_cell.angle_gamma   90.00
#
_symmetry.space_group_name_H-M   'P 1'
#
loop_
_entity.id
_entity.type
_entity.pdbx_description
1 polymer ?
#
loop_
_entity_poly.entity_id
_entity_poly.type
_entity_poly.pdbx_seq_one_letter_code
_entity_poly.pdbx_strand_id
1 'polypeptide(L)'
;MRLPRPPRPGSSPASRTSPRPAFDAWENGQETGICLQDARRTLEFAAATYASAFRGVPVAACELTDDDPFAVSMDGSAVPWEPVKKTLV
;
A
#
# COMPACT_ATOMS: atom_id res chain seq x y z
N MET A 1 -34.98 -17.28 -14.12
CA MET A 1 -34.42 -15.93 -14.34
C MET A 1 -34.04 -15.32 -13.00
N ARG A 2 -32.74 -15.13 -12.73
CA ARG A 2 -32.25 -14.47 -11.51
C ARG A 2 -32.17 -12.96 -11.80
N LEU A 3 -32.89 -12.15 -11.03
CA LEU A 3 -32.82 -10.69 -11.15
C LEU A 3 -31.41 -10.19 -10.77
N PRO A 4 -30.88 -9.16 -11.44
CA PRO A 4 -29.63 -8.53 -11.05
C PRO A 4 -29.76 -7.92 -9.64
N ARG A 5 -28.72 -8.09 -8.83
CA ARG A 5 -28.69 -7.61 -7.44
C ARG A 5 -28.64 -6.07 -7.44
N PRO A 6 -29.44 -5.38 -6.61
CA PRO A 6 -29.41 -3.92 -6.56
C PRO A 6 -28.05 -3.40 -6.03
N PRO A 7 -27.59 -2.22 -6.49
CA PRO A 7 -26.38 -1.59 -5.96
C PRO A 7 -26.57 -1.23 -4.47
N ARG A 8 -25.51 -1.42 -3.67
CA ARG A 8 -25.55 -1.07 -2.24
C ARG A 8 -25.64 0.45 -2.05
N PRO A 9 -26.52 0.95 -1.16
CA PRO A 9 -26.48 2.34 -0.73
C PRO A 9 -25.27 2.58 0.18
N GLY A 10 -24.53 3.65 -0.08
CA GLY A 10 -23.37 4.09 0.71
C GLY A 10 -22.04 4.01 -0.04
N SER A 11 -21.89 4.78 -1.12
CA SER A 11 -20.57 5.11 -1.66
C SER A 11 -19.89 6.13 -0.74
N SER A 12 -19.46 5.65 0.42
CA SER A 12 -18.51 6.39 1.24
C SER A 12 -17.23 6.60 0.40
N PRO A 13 -16.57 7.77 0.45
CA PRO A 13 -15.34 8.02 -0.29
C PRO A 13 -14.23 6.98 0.00
N ALA A 14 -14.36 6.23 1.11
CA ALA A 14 -13.54 5.08 1.49
C ALA A 14 -13.60 3.86 0.55
N SER A 15 -14.56 3.81 -0.40
CA SER A 15 -14.70 2.72 -1.35
C SER A 15 -13.71 2.78 -2.53
N ARG A 16 -12.99 3.89 -2.71
CA ARG A 16 -12.10 4.10 -3.87
C ARG A 16 -10.76 3.36 -3.79
N THR A 17 -10.40 2.79 -2.65
CA THR A 17 -9.05 2.24 -2.39
C THR A 17 -9.05 0.88 -1.70
N SER A 18 -10.17 0.13 -1.72
CA SER A 18 -10.16 -1.23 -1.15
C SER A 18 -9.44 -2.20 -2.08
N PRO A 19 -8.48 -3.02 -1.59
CA PRO A 19 -7.85 -4.08 -2.39
C PRO A 19 -8.76 -5.31 -2.56
N ARG A 20 -9.94 -5.33 -1.92
CA ARG A 20 -10.82 -6.51 -1.88
C ARG A 20 -11.19 -7.04 -3.28
N PRO A 21 -11.56 -6.21 -4.27
CA PRO A 21 -11.87 -6.70 -5.61
C PRO A 21 -10.69 -7.37 -6.31
N ALA A 22 -9.47 -6.87 -6.09
CA ALA A 22 -8.26 -7.46 -6.67
C ALA A 22 -7.97 -8.84 -6.05
N PHE A 23 -8.16 -9.01 -4.74
CA PHE A 23 -8.04 -10.31 -4.09
C PHE A 23 -9.12 -11.28 -4.56
N ASP A 24 -10.37 -10.84 -4.64
CA ASP A 24 -11.46 -11.68 -5.14
C ASP A 24 -11.17 -12.14 -6.60
N ALA A 25 -10.60 -11.28 -7.45
CA ALA A 25 -10.18 -11.65 -8.80
C ALA A 25 -9.04 -12.69 -8.80
N TRP A 26 -8.01 -12.47 -7.97
CA TRP A 26 -6.88 -13.39 -7.85
C TRP A 26 -7.31 -14.80 -7.39
N GLU A 27 -8.15 -14.89 -6.36
CA GLU A 27 -8.71 -16.16 -5.85
C GLU A 27 -9.51 -16.92 -6.92
N ASN A 28 -10.17 -16.20 -7.83
CA ASN A 28 -10.92 -16.78 -8.94
C ASN A 28 -10.09 -16.99 -10.21
N GLY A 29 -8.77 -16.76 -10.17
CA GLY A 29 -7.88 -16.86 -11.34
C GLY A 29 -8.16 -15.82 -12.44
N GLN A 30 -8.83 -14.73 -12.09
CA GLN A 30 -9.15 -13.62 -12.98
C GLN A 30 -8.08 -12.53 -12.88
N GLU A 31 -7.96 -11.72 -13.93
CA GLU A 31 -7.05 -10.58 -13.92
C GLU A 31 -7.49 -9.55 -12.88
N THR A 32 -6.57 -9.15 -12.01
CA THR A 32 -6.85 -8.33 -10.82
C THR A 32 -7.17 -6.87 -11.14
N GLY A 33 -7.04 -6.47 -12.42
CA GLY A 33 -7.16 -5.08 -12.87
C GLY A 33 -6.02 -4.18 -12.38
N ILE A 34 -5.01 -4.75 -11.70
CA ILE A 34 -3.83 -4.04 -11.18
C ILE A 34 -2.58 -4.74 -11.70
N CYS A 35 -1.78 -4.02 -12.49
CA CYS A 35 -0.49 -4.52 -12.93
C CYS A 35 0.52 -4.55 -11.78
N LEU A 36 1.26 -5.65 -11.62
CA LEU A 36 2.28 -5.78 -10.59
C LEU A 36 3.37 -4.71 -10.70
N GLN A 37 3.72 -4.31 -11.93
CA GLN A 37 4.72 -3.26 -12.17
C GLN A 37 4.27 -1.90 -11.63
N ASP A 38 3.00 -1.54 -11.83
CA ASP A 38 2.45 -0.28 -11.33
C ASP A 38 2.33 -0.29 -9.81
N ALA A 39 1.92 -1.42 -9.24
CA ALA A 39 1.89 -1.61 -7.79
C ALA A 39 3.29 -1.48 -7.18
N ARG A 40 4.30 -2.11 -7.81
CA ARG A 40 5.70 -2.04 -7.37
C ARG A 40 6.22 -0.60 -7.39
N ARG A 41 5.98 0.13 -8.47
CA ARG A 41 6.41 1.52 -8.65
C ARG A 41 5.76 2.46 -7.64
N THR A 42 4.49 2.22 -7.30
CA THR A 42 3.77 2.98 -6.27
C THR A 42 4.39 2.78 -4.89
N LEU A 43 4.73 1.54 -4.53
CA LEU A 43 5.39 1.23 -3.25
C LEU A 43 6.82 1.78 -3.20
N GLU A 44 7.56 1.71 -4.31
CA GLU A 44 8.89 2.34 -4.47
C GLU A 44 8.84 3.85 -4.21
N PHE A 45 7.84 4.52 -4.78
CA PHE A 45 7.65 5.96 -4.59
C PHE A 45 7.34 6.31 -3.12
N ALA A 46 6.49 5.52 -2.47
CA ALA A 46 6.21 5.69 -1.04
C ALA A 46 7.49 5.51 -0.22
N ALA A 47 8.25 4.44 -0.44
CA ALA A 47 9.52 4.18 0.24
C ALA A 47 10.54 5.30 0.03
N ALA A 48 10.71 5.78 -1.20
CA ALA A 48 11.60 6.89 -1.52
C ALA A 48 11.17 8.19 -0.82
N THR A 49 9.87 8.43 -0.67
CA THR A 49 9.35 9.59 0.08
C THR A 49 9.73 9.52 1.55
N TYR A 50 9.57 8.36 2.20
CA TYR A 50 10.00 8.15 3.57
C TYR A 50 11.52 8.27 3.71
N ALA A 51 12.28 7.58 2.86
CA ALA A 51 13.74 7.63 2.86
C ALA A 51 14.24 9.08 2.69
N SER A 52 13.65 9.83 1.76
CA SER A 52 13.97 11.25 1.55
C SER A 52 13.69 12.10 2.79
N ALA A 53 12.54 11.90 3.43
CA ALA A 53 12.19 12.63 4.65
C ALA A 53 13.17 12.37 5.80
N PHE A 54 13.64 11.12 5.97
CA PHE A 54 14.61 10.78 7.01
C PHE A 54 16.04 11.18 6.68
N ARG A 55 16.46 11.06 5.42
CA ARG A 55 17.83 11.39 4.97
C ARG A 55 18.03 12.87 4.71
N GLY A 56 16.96 13.63 4.47
CA GLY A 56 17.01 15.06 4.16
C GLY A 56 17.50 15.37 2.74
N VAL A 57 17.54 14.37 1.86
CA VAL A 57 17.98 14.51 0.46
C VAL A 57 16.94 13.90 -0.49
N PRO A 58 16.83 14.39 -1.74
CA PRO A 58 16.01 13.73 -2.75
C PRO A 58 16.50 12.30 -3.00
N VAL A 59 15.56 11.37 -3.22
CA VAL A 59 15.84 9.98 -3.62
C VAL A 59 15.21 9.74 -4.98
N ALA A 60 16.00 9.32 -5.97
CA ALA A 60 15.55 9.06 -7.32
C ALA A 60 14.80 7.73 -7.44
N ALA A 61 14.06 7.57 -8.54
CA ALA A 61 13.45 6.29 -8.88
C ALA A 61 14.53 5.20 -9.03
N CYS A 62 14.25 4.01 -8.49
CA CYS A 62 15.17 2.86 -8.48
C CYS A 62 16.50 3.06 -7.73
N GLU A 63 16.65 4.14 -6.94
CA GLU A 63 17.86 4.38 -6.14
C GLU A 63 17.93 3.47 -4.90
N LEU A 64 16.76 3.11 -4.34
CA LEU A 64 16.67 2.15 -3.24
C LEU A 64 16.90 0.73 -3.77
N THR A 65 18.07 0.16 -3.46
CA THR A 65 18.41 -1.23 -3.76
C THR A 65 17.66 -2.20 -2.83
N ASP A 66 17.62 -3.49 -3.17
CA ASP A 66 16.94 -4.50 -2.35
C ASP A 66 17.50 -4.61 -0.91
N ASP A 67 18.77 -4.26 -0.70
CA ASP A 67 19.40 -4.21 0.62
C ASP A 67 19.14 -2.91 1.41
N ASP A 68 18.46 -1.92 0.81
CA ASP A 68 18.15 -0.65 1.50
C ASP A 68 17.07 -0.89 2.58
N PRO A 69 17.26 -0.40 3.82
CA PRO A 69 16.26 -0.57 4.88
C PRO A 69 14.85 -0.09 4.49
N PHE A 70 14.74 0.96 3.68
CA PHE A 70 13.46 1.48 3.21
C PHE A 70 12.84 0.67 2.06
N ALA A 71 13.62 -0.17 1.38
CA ALA A 71 13.09 -1.16 0.43
C ALA A 71 12.40 -2.32 1.16
N VAL A 72 12.84 -2.63 2.39
CA VAL A 72 12.30 -3.72 3.22
C VAL A 72 11.15 -3.26 4.12
N SER A 73 11.26 -2.08 4.74
CA SER A 73 10.27 -1.54 5.68
C SER A 73 10.14 -0.02 5.58
N MET A 74 8.91 0.50 5.67
CA MET A 74 8.66 1.96 5.61
C MET A 74 9.25 2.75 6.78
N ASP A 75 9.58 2.05 7.87
CA ASP A 75 10.23 2.62 9.04
C ASP A 75 11.76 2.70 8.86
N GLY A 76 12.31 2.03 7.83
CA GLY A 76 13.73 2.01 7.51
C GLY A 76 14.62 1.63 8.67
N SER A 77 14.10 0.91 9.68
CA SER A 77 14.75 0.65 10.99
C SER A 77 15.19 1.90 11.78
N ALA A 78 14.77 3.09 11.35
CA ALA A 78 15.33 4.38 11.79
C ALA A 78 14.50 5.10 12.86
N VAL A 79 13.31 4.58 13.18
CA VAL A 79 12.31 5.30 13.96
C VAL A 79 12.07 4.62 15.31
N PRO A 80 12.48 5.26 16.41
CA PRO A 80 12.36 4.72 17.75
C PRO A 80 10.97 5.05 18.33
N TRP A 81 9.89 4.86 17.57
CA TRP A 81 8.56 5.14 18.10
C TRP A 81 8.29 4.28 19.32
N GLU A 82 7.99 4.93 20.45
CA GLU A 82 7.58 4.23 21.66
C GLU A 82 6.34 3.36 21.36
N PRO A 83 6.24 2.15 21.93
CA PRO A 83 5.06 1.31 21.77
C PRO A 83 3.82 2.11 22.15
N VAL A 84 2.83 2.15 21.25
CA VAL A 84 1.57 2.88 21.45
C VAL A 84 1.03 2.60 22.86
N LYS A 85 0.83 3.68 23.63
CA LYS A 85 0.31 3.66 25.01
C LYS A 85 -0.78 2.58 25.14
N LYS A 86 -0.55 1.57 25.98
CA LYS A 86 -1.61 0.65 26.40
C LYS A 86 -2.71 1.49 27.02
N THR A 87 -3.83 1.61 26.32
CA THR A 87 -5.04 2.18 26.91
C THR A 87 -5.52 1.13 27.93
N LEU A 88 -5.36 1.44 29.22
CA LEU A 88 -5.93 0.62 30.28
C LEU A 88 -7.46 0.69 30.09
N VAL A 89 -8.04 -0.43 29.67
CA VAL A 89 -9.48 -0.71 29.79
C VAL A 89 -9.69 -1.36 31.15
#